data_AF-A8HZR2-F1
#
_entry.id   AF-A8HZR2-F1
#
_cell.length_a   1.000
_cell.length_b   1.000
_cell.length_c   1.000
_cell.angle_alpha   90.00
_cell.angle_beta   90.00
_cell.angle_gamma   90.00
#
_symmetry.space_group_name_H-M   'P 1'
#
loop_
_entity.id
_entity.type
_entity.pdbx_description
1 polymer ?
#
loop_
_entity_poly.entity_id
_entity_poly.type
_entity_poly.pdbx_seq_one_letter_code
_entity_poly.pdbx_strand_id
1 'polypeptide(L)'
;MNATDSLLIPLIDAGPLTGLSEAALGARYRFWRDQDGVRHVFSVYPTEEAPDYPEALAIAVRRTPAGSIAVWAGKPGEAAVRAAKRNLAEEIHIHVFGEGGADTLRTLLNRRTLSTDPLALPPPVAAHAVAAGRRQAA
;
A
#
# COMPACT_ATOMS: atom_id res chain seq x y z
N MET A 1 5.32 7.53 17.61
CA MET A 1 4.55 7.84 16.39
C MET A 1 5.53 8.46 15.41
N ASN A 2 6.02 7.70 14.42
CA ASN A 2 7.03 8.18 13.47
C ASN A 2 6.38 8.52 12.13
N ALA A 3 6.69 9.71 11.61
CA ALA A 3 6.23 10.23 10.32
C ALA A 3 6.74 9.44 9.09
N THR A 4 7.50 8.36 9.31
CA THR A 4 8.14 7.55 8.27
C THR A 4 7.18 6.58 7.58
N ASP A 5 6.08 6.18 8.21
CA ASP A 5 5.12 5.24 7.61
C ASP A 5 4.33 5.85 6.43
N SER A 6 4.24 7.17 6.35
CA SER A 6 3.54 7.89 5.27
C SER A 6 4.37 8.09 3.99
N LEU A 7 5.63 7.63 3.94
CA LEU A 7 6.51 7.85 2.78
C LEU A 7 6.45 6.75 1.72
N LEU A 8 5.79 5.61 1.99
CA LEU A 8 5.89 4.44 1.11
C LEU A 8 4.86 4.42 -0.03
N ILE A 9 3.67 4.97 0.20
CA ILE A 9 2.60 5.05 -0.80
C ILE A 9 2.41 6.51 -1.19
N PRO A 10 2.83 6.93 -2.40
CA PRO A 10 2.76 8.32 -2.84
C PRO A 10 1.34 8.67 -3.30
N LEU A 11 0.38 8.51 -2.40
CA LEU A 11 -1.02 8.86 -2.58
C LEU A 11 -1.44 9.89 -1.54
N ILE A 12 -1.97 11.00 -2.02
CA ILE A 12 -2.44 12.10 -1.19
C ILE A 12 -3.96 12.12 -1.23
N ASP A 13 -4.59 12.12 -0.06
CA ASP A 13 -6.04 12.23 0.07
C ASP A 13 -6.52 13.55 -0.57
N ALA A 14 -7.45 13.42 -1.53
CA ALA A 14 -8.03 14.55 -2.26
C ALA A 14 -9.53 14.73 -1.96
N GLY A 15 -9.99 14.12 -0.87
CA GLY A 15 -11.32 14.32 -0.32
C GLY A 15 -12.42 13.46 -0.96
N PRO A 16 -13.66 13.61 -0.48
CA PRO A 16 -14.81 12.87 -1.00
C PRO A 16 -15.26 13.38 -2.37
N LEU A 17 -16.17 12.65 -3.00
CA LEU A 17 -16.82 13.07 -4.24
C LEU A 17 -17.72 14.30 -4.01
N THR A 18 -17.20 15.49 -4.32
CA THR A 18 -17.92 16.77 -4.21
C THR A 18 -19.12 16.82 -5.16
N GLY A 19 -20.31 17.16 -4.64
CA GLY A 19 -21.57 17.21 -5.41
C GLY A 19 -22.53 16.04 -5.15
N LEU A 20 -22.09 15.02 -4.41
CA LEU A 20 -22.91 13.87 -3.96
C LEU A 20 -22.87 13.69 -2.43
N SER A 21 -22.49 14.75 -1.70
CA SER A 21 -22.28 14.75 -0.26
C SER A 21 -23.53 14.46 0.57
N GLU A 22 -24.72 14.68 0.02
CA GLU A 22 -25.99 14.41 0.70
C GLU A 22 -26.55 13.00 0.44
N ALA A 23 -25.88 12.19 -0.41
CA ALA A 23 -26.33 10.87 -0.78
C ALA A 23 -25.35 9.77 -0.32
N ALA A 24 -25.86 8.55 -0.16
CA ALA A 24 -25.07 7.35 0.18
C ALA A 24 -23.86 7.14 -0.75
N LEU A 25 -23.89 7.69 -1.97
CA LEU A 25 -22.76 7.68 -2.91
C LEU A 25 -21.53 8.46 -2.43
N GLY A 26 -21.69 9.55 -1.67
CA GLY A 26 -20.57 10.35 -1.18
C GLY A 26 -19.63 9.58 -0.25
N ALA A 27 -20.17 8.61 0.50
CA ALA A 27 -19.39 7.72 1.36
C ALA A 27 -18.73 6.56 0.59
N ARG A 28 -19.20 6.25 -0.62
CA ARG A 28 -18.73 5.10 -1.42
C ARG A 28 -17.58 5.45 -2.36
N TYR A 29 -17.24 6.73 -2.52
CA TYR A 29 -16.17 7.15 -3.40
C TYR A 29 -15.28 8.21 -2.77
N ARG A 30 -13.97 8.08 -3.00
CA ARG A 30 -12.96 9.03 -2.53
C ARG A 30 -11.94 9.32 -3.61
N PHE A 31 -11.46 10.56 -3.65
CA PHE A 31 -10.37 10.95 -4.53
C PHE A 31 -9.02 10.79 -3.86
N TRP A 32 -8.05 10.31 -4.65
CA TRP A 32 -6.64 10.32 -4.30
C TRP A 32 -5.85 10.97 -5.42
N ARG A 33 -4.81 11.73 -5.07
CA ARG A 33 -3.82 12.23 -6.02
C ARG A 33 -2.61 11.31 -6.00
N ASP A 34 -2.13 10.94 -7.17
CA ASP A 34 -0.84 10.26 -7.31
C ASP A 34 0.33 11.24 -7.21
N GLN A 35 1.53 10.71 -7.36
CA GLN A 35 2.79 11.47 -7.33
C GLN A 35 2.88 12.56 -8.41
N ASP A 36 2.16 12.42 -9.52
CA ASP A 36 2.11 13.41 -10.61
C ASP A 36 0.98 14.43 -10.39
N GLY A 37 0.25 14.31 -9.28
CA GLY A 37 -0.87 15.17 -8.91
C GLY A 37 -2.18 14.84 -9.61
N VAL A 38 -2.24 13.77 -10.41
CA VAL A 38 -3.44 13.35 -11.13
C VAL A 38 -4.45 12.79 -10.14
N ARG A 39 -5.70 13.23 -10.25
CA ARG A 39 -6.78 12.85 -9.33
C ARG A 39 -7.50 11.61 -9.85
N HIS A 40 -7.52 10.56 -9.02
CA HIS A 40 -8.12 9.26 -9.32
C HIS A 40 -9.29 8.98 -8.39
N VAL A 41 -10.35 8.37 -8.92
CA VAL A 41 -11.49 7.92 -8.12
C VAL A 41 -11.21 6.52 -7.58
N PHE A 42 -11.49 6.31 -6.30
CA PHE A 42 -11.52 5.00 -5.68
C PHE A 42 -12.90 4.75 -5.09
N SER A 43 -13.37 3.51 -5.19
CA SER A 43 -14.51 3.02 -4.40
C SER A 43 -14.05 2.66 -2.99
N VAL A 44 -14.85 3.01 -1.99
CA VAL A 44 -14.55 2.81 -0.56
C VAL A 44 -15.36 1.63 -0.03
N TYR A 45 -14.68 0.67 0.61
CA TYR A 45 -15.29 -0.48 1.25
C TYR A 45 -14.78 -0.64 2.68
N PRO A 46 -15.62 -1.09 3.63
CA PRO A 46 -15.15 -1.68 4.88
C PRO A 46 -14.16 -2.81 4.59
N THR A 47 -13.16 -2.99 5.46
CA THR A 47 -12.08 -3.97 5.27
C THR A 47 -12.57 -5.40 4.94
N GLU A 48 -13.67 -5.86 5.54
CA GLU A 48 -14.18 -7.23 5.31
C GLU A 48 -15.13 -7.36 4.11
N GLU A 49 -15.52 -6.23 3.49
CA GLU A 49 -16.51 -6.17 2.41
C GLU A 49 -15.88 -5.79 1.06
N ALA A 50 -14.56 -5.67 1.02
CA ALA A 50 -13.84 -5.27 -0.18
C ALA A 50 -13.89 -6.37 -1.26
N PRO A 51 -14.41 -6.08 -2.47
CA PRO A 51 -14.47 -7.06 -3.55
C PRO A 51 -13.07 -7.37 -4.11
N ASP A 52 -12.91 -8.60 -4.62
CA ASP A 52 -11.67 -9.06 -5.26
C ASP A 52 -11.74 -8.85 -6.77
N TYR A 53 -11.50 -7.62 -7.23
CA TYR A 53 -11.45 -7.30 -8.66
C TYR A 53 -10.04 -7.55 -9.22
N PRO A 54 -9.82 -8.58 -10.07
CA PRO A 54 -8.46 -9.02 -10.44
C PRO A 54 -7.61 -7.93 -11.11
N GLU A 55 -8.25 -7.06 -11.89
CA GLU A 55 -7.62 -5.98 -12.66
C GLU A 55 -7.75 -4.62 -11.96
N ALA A 56 -7.69 -4.61 -10.63
CA ALA A 56 -7.79 -3.40 -9.83
C ALA A 56 -6.60 -3.22 -8.89
N LEU A 57 -6.41 -1.98 -8.44
CA LEU A 57 -5.53 -1.63 -7.34
C LEU A 57 -6.36 -1.50 -6.07
N ALA A 58 -5.94 -2.15 -5.00
CA ALA A 58 -6.43 -1.92 -3.65
C ALA A 58 -5.40 -1.13 -2.85
N ILE A 59 -5.88 -0.18 -2.03
CA ILE A 59 -5.10 0.46 -0.99
C ILE A 59 -5.79 0.27 0.36
N ALA A 60 -5.01 -0.03 1.40
CA ALA A 60 -5.52 -0.05 2.76
C ALA A 60 -5.40 1.36 3.34
N VAL A 61 -6.47 1.83 3.97
CA VAL A 61 -6.59 3.22 4.40
C VAL A 61 -6.91 3.31 5.87
N ARG A 62 -6.11 4.12 6.57
CA ARG A 62 -6.37 4.52 7.94
C ARG A 62 -7.00 5.90 7.97
N ARG A 63 -8.02 6.08 8.80
CA ARG A 63 -8.56 7.41 9.07
C ARG A 63 -7.78 8.08 10.19
N THR A 64 -7.35 9.31 9.96
CA THR A 64 -6.70 10.14 10.99
C THR A 64 -7.46 11.46 11.15
N PRO A 65 -7.28 12.20 12.26
CA PRO A 65 -7.85 13.53 12.40
C PRO A 65 -7.43 14.52 11.31
N ALA A 66 -6.28 14.28 10.66
CA ALA A 66 -5.76 15.13 9.57
C ALA A 66 -6.25 14.70 8.17
N GLY A 67 -6.98 13.59 8.07
CA GLY A 67 -7.42 13.03 6.79
C GLY A 67 -7.14 11.53 6.67
N SER A 68 -7.53 10.94 5.55
CA SER A 68 -7.27 9.54 5.26
C SER A 68 -5.82 9.37 4.79
N ILE A 69 -5.15 8.29 5.21
CA ILE A 69 -3.80 7.96 4.75
C ILE A 69 -3.75 6.54 4.18
N ALA A 70 -3.08 6.38 3.03
CA ALA A 70 -2.83 5.07 2.45
C ALA A 70 -1.60 4.45 3.13
N VAL A 71 -1.78 3.26 3.71
CA VAL A 71 -0.71 2.56 4.45
C VAL A 71 -0.20 1.31 3.75
N TRP A 72 -0.89 0.90 2.69
CA TRP A 72 -0.51 -0.24 1.86
C TRP A 72 -1.16 -0.11 0.48
N ALA A 73 -0.52 -0.67 -0.54
CA ALA A 73 -1.05 -0.77 -1.89
C ALA A 73 -0.70 -2.12 -2.52
N GLY A 74 -1.60 -2.68 -3.32
CA GLY A 74 -1.38 -3.94 -4.03
C GLY A 74 -2.65 -4.50 -4.65
N LYS A 75 -2.64 -5.81 -4.93
CA LYS A 75 -3.81 -6.50 -5.48
C LYS A 75 -4.93 -6.62 -4.45
N PRO A 76 -6.22 -6.50 -4.85
CA PRO A 76 -7.35 -6.75 -3.96
C PRO A 76 -7.44 -8.21 -3.51
N GLY A 77 -8.48 -8.51 -2.74
CA GLY A 77 -8.70 -9.83 -2.14
C GLY A 77 -7.96 -10.02 -0.83
N GLU A 78 -7.64 -11.27 -0.50
CA GLU A 78 -7.17 -11.66 0.83
C GLU A 78 -5.88 -10.94 1.27
N ALA A 79 -5.00 -10.63 0.32
CA ALA A 79 -3.76 -9.89 0.60
C ALA A 79 -4.05 -8.48 1.14
N ALA A 80 -5.02 -7.78 0.54
CA ALA A 80 -5.44 -6.45 0.96
C ALA A 80 -6.12 -6.50 2.33
N VAL A 81 -7.00 -7.47 2.57
CA VAL A 81 -7.66 -7.66 3.88
C VAL A 81 -6.64 -7.92 4.99
N ARG A 82 -5.67 -8.82 4.75
CA ARG A 82 -4.58 -9.09 5.71
C ARG A 82 -3.72 -7.85 5.95
N ALA A 83 -3.41 -7.09 4.90
CA ALA A 83 -2.64 -5.86 5.04
C ALA A 83 -3.40 -4.79 5.84
N ALA A 84 -4.70 -4.65 5.60
CA ALA A 84 -5.55 -3.73 6.34
C ALA A 84 -5.59 -4.08 7.83
N LYS A 85 -5.81 -5.37 8.16
CA LYS A 85 -5.76 -5.85 9.55
C LYS A 85 -4.42 -5.58 10.25
N ARG A 86 -3.30 -5.90 9.60
CA ARG A 86 -1.95 -5.67 10.15
C ARG A 86 -1.66 -4.20 10.42
N ASN A 87 -2.16 -3.31 9.56
CA ASN A 87 -1.92 -1.89 9.67
C ASN A 87 -3.03 -1.13 10.42
N LEU A 88 -4.01 -1.83 11.00
CA LEU A 88 -5.17 -1.23 11.66
C LEU A 88 -5.93 -0.24 10.74
N ALA A 89 -6.05 -0.59 9.46
CA ALA A 89 -6.80 0.17 8.47
C ALA A 89 -8.29 -0.21 8.53
N GLU A 90 -9.16 0.79 8.57
CA GLU A 90 -10.61 0.62 8.66
C GLU A 90 -11.26 0.41 7.28
N GLU A 91 -10.61 0.92 6.23
CA GLU A 91 -11.17 0.97 4.88
C GLU A 91 -10.18 0.36 3.87
N ILE A 92 -10.74 -0.28 2.84
CA ILE A 92 -10.02 -0.64 1.62
C ILE A 92 -10.63 0.17 0.48
N HIS A 93 -9.77 0.91 -0.21
CA HIS A 93 -10.16 1.67 -1.38
C HIS A 93 -9.70 0.96 -2.64
N ILE A 94 -10.58 0.85 -3.64
CA ILE A 94 -10.31 0.13 -4.88
C ILE A 94 -10.41 1.05 -6.08
N HIS A 95 -9.38 1.03 -6.92
CA HIS A 95 -9.36 1.67 -8.23
C HIS A 95 -9.31 0.60 -9.32
N VAL A 96 -10.37 0.51 -10.12
CA VAL A 96 -10.41 -0.37 -11.29
C VAL A 96 -9.77 0.37 -12.46
N PHE A 97 -8.79 -0.25 -13.09
CA PHE A 97 -8.10 0.37 -14.22
C PHE A 97 -9.00 0.40 -15.46
N GLY A 98 -9.00 1.54 -16.16
CA GLY A 98 -9.56 1.63 -17.51
C GLY A 98 -8.59 1.13 -18.58
N GLU A 99 -9.01 1.23 -19.84
CA GLU A 99 -8.22 0.85 -21.02
C GLU A 99 -6.98 1.74 -21.24
N GLY A 100 -6.93 2.93 -20.63
CA GLY A 100 -5.78 3.84 -20.69
C GLY A 100 -5.57 4.64 -19.41
N GLY A 101 -4.30 4.99 -19.14
CA GLY A 101 -3.90 5.86 -18.02
C GLY A 101 -3.63 5.15 -16.67
N ALA A 102 -3.10 5.94 -15.73
CA ALA A 102 -2.71 5.58 -14.37
C ALA A 102 -1.46 4.69 -14.20
N ASP A 103 -0.43 4.90 -15.04
CA ASP A 103 0.85 4.18 -14.95
C ASP A 103 1.49 4.28 -13.56
N THR A 104 1.41 5.45 -12.94
CA THR A 104 1.82 5.71 -11.55
C THR A 104 1.16 4.75 -10.57
N LEU A 105 -0.16 4.57 -10.66
CA LEU A 105 -0.92 3.62 -9.84
C LEU A 105 -0.55 2.17 -10.18
N ARG A 106 -0.32 1.85 -11.45
CA ARG A 106 0.14 0.51 -11.87
C ARG A 106 1.49 0.17 -11.27
N THR A 107 2.39 1.14 -11.07
CA THR A 107 3.67 0.89 -10.40
C THR A 107 3.50 0.37 -8.97
N LEU A 108 2.41 0.74 -8.29
CA LEU A 108 2.12 0.28 -6.92
C LEU A 108 1.77 -1.21 -6.85
N LEU A 109 1.27 -1.81 -7.94
CA LEU A 109 1.08 -3.26 -8.02
C LEU A 109 2.40 -4.03 -8.13
N ASN A 110 3.40 -3.40 -8.75
CA ASN A 110 4.70 -4.01 -9.05
C ASN A 110 5.76 -3.71 -7.99
N ARG A 111 5.55 -2.70 -7.14
CA ARG A 111 6.35 -2.49 -5.93
C ARG A 111 6.09 -3.62 -4.95
N ARG A 112 6.82 -4.73 -5.11
CA ARG A 112 6.97 -5.78 -4.09
C ARG A 112 7.12 -5.10 -2.73
N THR A 113 6.14 -5.32 -1.85
CA THR A 113 6.37 -5.69 -0.46
C THR A 113 7.59 -5.03 0.21
N LEU A 114 7.67 -3.70 0.24
CA LEU A 114 8.57 -2.98 1.13
C LEU A 114 7.82 -2.63 2.42
N SER A 115 7.24 -3.65 3.05
CA SER A 115 7.20 -3.69 4.50
C SER A 115 8.32 -4.66 4.88
N THR A 116 9.55 -4.20 4.72
CA THR A 116 10.64 -4.75 5.52
C THR A 116 10.33 -4.26 6.92
N ASP A 117 10.03 -5.21 7.81
CA ASP A 117 10.06 -4.97 9.24
C ASP A 117 11.30 -4.10 9.56
N PRO A 118 11.14 -2.86 10.07
CA PRO A 118 12.26 -1.97 10.33
C PRO A 118 13.22 -2.53 11.40
N LEU A 119 12.88 -3.65 12.05
CA LEU A 119 13.69 -4.38 13.02
C LEU A 119 14.25 -5.72 12.51
N ALA A 120 14.00 -6.11 11.25
CA ALA A 120 14.60 -7.31 10.69
C ALA A 120 16.10 -7.08 10.47
N LEU A 121 16.92 -7.56 11.42
CA LEU A 121 18.36 -7.61 11.27
C LEU A 121 18.72 -8.39 9.99
N PRO A 122 19.70 -7.92 9.20
CA PRO A 122 20.18 -8.67 8.05
C PRO A 122 20.67 -10.05 8.52
N PRO A 123 20.43 -11.12 7.74
CA PRO A 123 20.94 -12.44 8.09
C PRO A 123 22.46 -12.34 8.30
N PRO A 124 23.01 -12.97 9.37
CA PRO A 124 24.42 -12.88 9.65
C PRO A 124 25.20 -13.36 8.43
N VAL A 125 26.06 -12.48 7.91
CA VAL A 125 26.99 -12.83 6.85
C VAL A 125 27.81 -14.00 7.37
N ALA A 126 27.65 -15.18 6.75
CA ALA A 126 28.41 -16.36 7.14
C ALA A 126 29.89 -15.98 7.08
N ALA A 127 30.54 -15.91 8.26
CA ALA A 127 31.94 -15.62 8.36
C ALA A 127 32.68 -16.64 7.50
N HIS A 128 33.42 -16.14 6.51
CA HIS A 128 34.35 -16.93 5.71
C HIS A 128 35.16 -17.80 6.67
N ALA A 129 34.93 -19.11 6.63
CA ALA A 129 35.77 -20.07 7.31
C ALA A 129 37.19 -19.88 6.76
N VAL A 130 38.04 -19.25 7.56
CA VAL A 130 39.48 -19.18 7.32
C VAL A 130 39.97 -20.63 7.35
N ALA A 131 40.15 -21.20 6.16
CA ALA A 131 40.73 -22.52 6.00
C ALA A 131 42.13 -22.50 6.60
N ALA A 132 42.27 -23.17 7.74
CA ALA A 132 43.53 -23.47 8.38
C ALA A 132 44.36 -24.38 7.45
N GLY A 133 45.17 -23.77 6.60
CA GLY A 133 46.24 -24.43 5.87
C GLY A 133 47.40 -24.75 6.81
N ARG A 134 47.43 -26.01 7.27
CA ARG A 134 48.54 -26.60 8.03
C ARG A 134 49.89 -26.38 7.33
N ARG A 135 50.89 -25.96 8.12
CA ARG A 135 52.31 -26.09 7.76
C ARG A 135 52.66 -27.56 7.52
N GLN A 136 53.25 -27.87 6.36
CA GLN A 136 54.13 -29.03 6.20
C GLN A 136 55.36 -28.65 5.36
N ALA A 137 56.52 -28.95 5.96
CA ALA A 137 57.81 -29.33 5.39
C ALA A 137 58.52 -28.41 4.37
N ALA A 138 59.66 -27.86 4.78
CA ALA A 138 60.99 -28.43 4.49
C ALA A 138 62.00 -27.92 5.52
#